data_AF-A0A972BPF8-F1
#
_entry.id   AF-A0A972BPF8-F1
#
_cell.length_a   1.000
_cell.length_b   1.000
_cell.length_c   1.000
_cell.angle_alpha   90.00
_cell.angle_beta   90.00
_cell.angle_gamma   90.00
#
_symmetry.space_group_name_H-M   'P 1'
#
loop_
_entity.id
_entity.type
_entity.pdbx_description
1 polymer ?
#
loop_
_entity_poly.entity_id
_entity_poly.type
_entity_poly.pdbx_seq_one_letter_code
_entity_poly.pdbx_strand_id
1 'polypeptide(L)'
;MTRLFSRFRFETKLNLGIIAIVSIIALVLLPMVARMTSSALKEESKKRGSALAESLAARAVEPLLAQDYLRLRNMVGETGDIVYAFIQNSQGHVV
;
A
#
# COMPACT_ATOMS: atom_id res chain seq x y z
N MET A 1 15.97 -39.48 17.47
CA MET A 1 16.23 -38.12 16.96
C MET A 1 16.88 -37.20 18.02
N THR A 2 17.68 -37.73 18.96
CA THR A 2 18.24 -36.99 20.12
C THR A 2 19.78 -37.01 20.18
N ARG A 3 20.46 -37.59 19.19
CA ARG A 3 21.94 -37.78 19.20
C ARG A 3 22.75 -36.63 18.57
N LEU A 4 22.12 -35.65 17.91
CA LEU A 4 22.87 -34.50 17.36
C LEU A 4 23.29 -33.47 18.42
N PHE A 5 22.62 -33.42 19.58
CA PHE A 5 22.85 -32.39 20.60
C PHE A 5 23.96 -32.70 21.62
N SER A 6 24.54 -33.91 21.62
CA SER A 6 25.49 -34.34 22.66
C SER A 6 26.96 -34.08 22.33
N ARG A 7 27.30 -33.60 21.12
CA ARG A 7 28.68 -33.33 20.68
C ARG A 7 29.07 -31.85 20.63
N PHE A 8 28.13 -30.94 20.85
CA PHE A 8 28.40 -29.51 20.78
C PHE A 8 28.94 -28.97 22.10
N ARG A 9 30.02 -28.18 22.03
CA ARG A 9 30.62 -27.45 23.15
C ARG A 9 29.56 -26.57 23.82
N PHE A 10 29.69 -26.34 25.14
CA PHE A 10 28.73 -25.58 25.94
C PHE A 10 28.38 -24.21 25.33
N GLU A 11 29.37 -23.53 24.76
CA GLU A 11 29.22 -22.25 24.02
C GLU A 11 28.22 -22.34 22.85
N THR A 12 28.26 -23.42 22.07
CA THR A 12 27.36 -23.61 20.93
C THR A 12 25.91 -23.83 21.38
N LYS A 13 25.69 -24.49 22.52
CA LYS A 13 24.34 -24.69 23.08
C LYS A 13 23.72 -23.37 23.54
N LEU A 14 24.51 -22.52 24.17
CA LEU A 14 24.08 -21.18 24.60
C LEU A 14 23.74 -20.30 23.39
N ASN A 15 24.62 -20.25 22.39
CA ASN A 15 24.39 -19.45 21.19
C ASN A 15 23.14 -19.93 20.41
N LEU A 16 22.91 -21.24 20.34
CA LEU A 16 21.71 -21.80 19.69
C LEU A 16 20.42 -21.37 20.41
N GLY A 17 20.44 -21.31 21.75
CA GLY A 17 19.33 -20.81 22.55
C GLY A 17 19.04 -19.33 22.28
N ILE A 18 20.07 -18.49 22.22
CA ILE A 18 19.93 -17.07 21.91
C ILE A 18 19.33 -16.88 20.51
N ILE A 19 19.87 -17.57 19.50
CA ILE A 19 19.35 -17.51 18.13
C ILE A 19 17.88 -17.97 18.07
N ALA A 20 17.52 -19.03 18.80
CA ALA A 20 16.16 -19.53 18.84
C ALA A 20 15.19 -18.50 19.44
N ILE A 21 15.56 -17.87 20.57
CA ILE A 21 14.73 -16.83 21.20
C ILE A 21 14.55 -15.63 20.26
N VAL A 22 15.64 -15.13 19.67
CA VAL A 22 15.59 -14.00 18.73
C VAL A 22 14.74 -14.34 17.51
N SER A 23 14.89 -15.55 16.97
CA SER A 23 14.11 -16.01 15.80
C SER A 23 12.62 -16.10 16.12
N ILE A 24 12.25 -16.60 17.30
CA ILE A 24 10.85 -16.66 17.74
C ILE A 24 10.26 -15.25 17.84
N ILE A 25 10.98 -14.31 18.45
CA ILE A 25 10.53 -12.92 18.55
C ILE A 25 10.34 -12.31 17.17
N ALA A 26 11.32 -12.48 16.26
CA ALA A 26 11.21 -12.01 14.89
C ALA A 26 10.01 -12.62 14.16
N LEU A 27 9.78 -13.93 14.32
CA LEU A 27 8.66 -14.65 13.71
C LEU A 27 7.30 -14.12 14.17
N VAL A 28 7.19 -13.73 15.44
CA VAL A 28 5.96 -13.18 16.01
C VAL A 28 5.74 -11.73 15.54
N LEU A 29 6.80 -10.92 15.51
CA LEU A 29 6.70 -9.50 15.14
C LEU A 29 6.45 -9.28 13.64
N LEU A 30 7.05 -10.10 12.77
CA LEU A 30 6.93 -9.98 11.32
C LEU A 30 5.48 -9.87 10.82
N PRO A 31 4.56 -10.83 11.11
CA PRO A 31 3.20 -10.75 10.63
C PRO A 31 2.42 -9.58 11.23
N MET A 32 2.74 -9.17 12.46
CA MET A 32 2.10 -8.04 13.12
C MET A 32 2.44 -6.72 12.40
N VAL A 33 3.73 -6.48 12.17
CA VAL A 33 4.20 -5.29 11.45
C VAL A 33 3.68 -5.31 10.01
N ALA A 34 3.75 -6.44 9.32
CA ALA A 34 3.26 -6.55 7.95
C ALA A 34 1.77 -6.19 7.83
N ARG A 35 0.93 -6.67 8.76
CA ARG A 35 -0.50 -6.34 8.78
C ARG A 35 -0.74 -4.85 9.08
N MET A 36 -0.04 -4.30 10.07
CA MET A 36 -0.15 -2.88 10.43
C MET A 36 0.24 -1.97 9.27
N THR A 37 1.38 -2.23 8.63
CA THR A 37 1.85 -1.46 7.48
C THR A 37 0.89 -1.62 6.30
N SER A 38 0.41 -2.83 6.03
CA SER A 38 -0.56 -3.07 4.95
C SER A 38 -1.86 -2.30 5.16
N SER A 39 -2.42 -2.31 6.38
CA SER A 39 -3.64 -1.55 6.68
C SER A 39 -3.42 -0.04 6.61
N ALA A 40 -2.30 0.45 7.10
CA ALA A 40 -1.96 1.88 7.05
C ALA A 40 -1.77 2.36 5.60
N LEU A 41 -1.03 1.59 4.80
CA LEU A 41 -0.84 1.89 3.37
C LEU A 41 -2.17 1.86 2.61
N LYS A 42 -3.06 0.91 2.91
CA LYS A 42 -4.39 0.85 2.28
C LYS A 42 -5.23 2.07 2.62
N GLU A 43 -5.23 2.49 3.88
CA GLU A 43 -5.97 3.67 4.32
C GLU A 43 -5.41 4.96 3.71
N GLU A 44 -4.09 5.11 3.71
CA GLU A 44 -3.41 6.23 3.08
C GLU A 44 -3.67 6.28 1.57
N SER A 45 -3.64 5.12 0.89
CA SER A 45 -3.93 5.03 -0.55
C SER A 45 -5.36 5.47 -0.85
N LYS A 46 -6.33 5.10 -0.01
CA LYS A 46 -7.72 5.56 -0.17
C LYS A 46 -7.85 7.06 0.04
N LYS A 47 -7.21 7.61 1.08
CA LYS A 47 -7.24 9.06 1.36
C LYS A 47 -6.61 9.85 0.21
N ARG A 48 -5.45 9.43 -0.27
CA ARG A 48 -4.81 10.02 -1.45
C ARG A 48 -5.69 9.93 -2.69
N GLY A 49 -6.28 8.76 -2.95
CA GLY A 49 -7.21 8.56 -4.06
C GLY A 49 -8.42 9.50 -3.98
N SER A 50 -9.01 9.68 -2.80
CA SER A 50 -10.11 10.64 -2.60
C SER A 50 -9.69 12.08 -2.86
N ALA A 51 -8.53 12.50 -2.34
CA ALA A 51 -8.01 13.85 -2.55
C ALA A 51 -7.68 14.13 -4.02
N LEU A 52 -7.14 13.12 -4.74
CA LEU A 52 -6.91 13.20 -6.18
C LEU A 52 -8.22 13.31 -6.95
N ALA A 53 -9.23 12.50 -6.60
CA ALA A 53 -10.54 12.56 -7.24
C ALA A 53 -11.22 13.91 -7.03
N GLU A 54 -11.15 14.47 -5.83
CA GLU A 54 -11.69 15.80 -5.50
C GLU A 54 -10.96 16.91 -6.29
N SER A 55 -9.63 16.87 -6.32
CA SER A 55 -8.82 17.81 -7.10
C SER A 55 -9.13 17.73 -8.60
N LEU A 56 -9.25 16.53 -9.15
CA LEU A 56 -9.59 16.31 -10.55
C LEU A 56 -11.01 16.79 -10.86
N ALA A 57 -11.99 16.51 -9.99
CA ALA A 57 -13.36 16.97 -10.15
C ALA A 57 -13.44 18.50 -10.20
N ALA A 58 -12.75 19.19 -9.30
CA ALA A 58 -12.69 20.65 -9.30
C ALA A 58 -12.04 21.21 -10.58
N ARG A 59 -10.94 20.60 -11.04
CA ARG A 59 -10.23 21.03 -12.26
C ARG A 59 -10.98 20.66 -13.55
N ALA A 60 -11.84 19.65 -13.53
CA ALA A 60 -12.56 19.17 -14.72
C ALA A 60 -13.70 20.10 -15.15
N VAL A 61 -14.18 21.00 -14.27
CA VAL A 61 -15.32 21.88 -14.55
C VAL A 61 -15.07 22.78 -15.78
N GLU A 62 -13.95 23.50 -15.82
CA GLU A 62 -13.63 24.41 -16.92
C GLU A 62 -13.48 23.67 -18.26
N PRO A 63 -12.66 22.61 -18.39
CA PRO A 63 -12.54 21.85 -19.63
C PRO A 63 -13.86 21.20 -20.08
N LEU A 64 -14.70 20.73 -19.15
CA LEU A 64 -16.01 20.16 -19.48
C LEU A 64 -16.93 21.21 -20.10
N LEU A 65 -17.00 22.41 -19.50
CA LEU A 65 -17.82 23.51 -20.02
C LEU A 65 -17.32 24.00 -21.39
N ALA A 66 -16.01 23.98 -21.60
CA ALA A 66 -15.38 24.36 -22.86
C ALA A 66 -15.38 23.23 -23.93
N GLN A 67 -15.85 22.03 -23.59
CA GLN A 67 -15.74 20.83 -24.43
C GLN A 67 -14.29 20.51 -24.87
N ASP A 68 -13.31 20.87 -24.04
CA ASP A 68 -11.89 20.62 -24.29
C ASP A 68 -11.46 19.26 -23.71
N TYR A 69 -11.77 18.20 -24.45
CA TYR A 69 -11.43 16.83 -24.08
C TYR A 69 -9.91 16.56 -24.06
N LEU A 70 -9.11 17.33 -24.81
CA LEU A 70 -7.67 17.16 -24.83
C LEU A 70 -7.07 17.59 -23.48
N ARG A 71 -7.54 18.71 -22.93
CA ARG A 71 -7.14 19.18 -21.60
C ARG A 71 -7.55 18.20 -20.50
N LEU A 72 -8.76 17.62 -20.57
CA LEU A 72 -9.19 16.57 -19.64
C LEU A 72 -8.27 15.34 -19.68
N ARG A 73 -7.90 14.87 -20.88
CA ARG A 73 -6.99 13.72 -21.04
C ARG A 73 -5.60 14.01 -20.47
N ASN A 74 -5.07 15.20 -20.71
CA ASN A 74 -3.76 15.59 -20.21
C ASN A 74 -3.73 15.68 -18.67
N MET A 75 -4.81 16.17 -18.05
CA MET A 75 -4.92 16.23 -16.59
C MET A 75 -4.81 14.87 -15.89
N VAL A 76 -5.33 13.79 -16.50
CA VAL A 76 -5.16 12.44 -15.97
C VAL A 76 -3.70 11.99 -16.08
N GLY A 77 -3.06 12.26 -17.23
CA GLY A 77 -1.66 11.91 -17.47
C GLY A 77 -0.65 12.61 -16.57
N GLU A 78 -0.94 13.85 -16.13
CA GLU A 78 -0.07 14.63 -15.23
C GLU A 78 0.14 13.98 -13.86
N THR A 79 -0.79 13.14 -13.41
CA THR A 79 -0.74 12.56 -12.05
C THR A 79 0.10 11.27 -11.95
N GLY A 80 0.41 10.60 -13.06
CA GLY A 80 1.27 9.40 -13.14
C GLY A 80 0.74 8.12 -12.48
N ASP A 81 -0.10 8.23 -11.45
CA ASP A 81 -0.62 7.13 -10.63
C ASP A 81 -2.06 6.71 -10.99
N ILE A 82 -2.66 7.29 -12.03
CA ILE A 82 -4.05 7.07 -12.42
C ILE A 82 -4.12 6.30 -13.75
N VAL A 83 -4.69 5.09 -13.72
CA VAL A 83 -4.90 4.26 -14.92
C VAL A 83 -6.12 4.73 -15.71
N TYR A 84 -7.19 5.13 -15.01
CA TYR A 84 -8.42 5.62 -15.61
C TYR A 84 -9.15 6.58 -14.67
N ALA A 85 -9.90 7.52 -15.25
CA ALA A 85 -10.80 8.40 -14.54
C ALA A 85 -12.11 8.52 -15.34
N PHE A 86 -13.24 8.54 -14.65
CA PHE A 86 -14.57 8.68 -15.24
C PHE A 86 -15.28 9.86 -14.62
N ILE A 87 -16.01 10.61 -15.43
CA ILE A 87 -16.86 11.71 -14.98
C ILE A 87 -18.27 11.15 -14.88
N GLN A 88 -18.91 11.33 -13.72
CA GLN A 88 -20.29 10.90 -13.50
C GLN A 88 -21.22 12.11 -13.43
N ASN A 89 -22.41 11.97 -14.00
CA ASN A 89 -23.48 12.93 -13.81
C ASN A 89 -24.17 12.75 -12.44
N SER A 90 -25.12 13.63 -12.12
CA SER A 90 -25.85 13.60 -10.85
C SER A 90 -26.70 12.35 -10.61
N GLN A 91 -26.91 11.52 -11.64
CA GLN A 91 -27.62 10.24 -11.54
C GLN A 91 -26.67 9.04 -11.38
N GLY A 92 -25.36 9.27 -11.31
CA GLY A 92 -24.35 8.21 -11.20
C GLY A 92 -24.01 7.52 -12.53
N HIS A 93 -24.45 8.09 -13.66
CA HIS A 93 -24.07 7.58 -14.98
C HIS A 93 -22.75 8.22 -15.43
N VAL A 94 -21.85 7.41 -15.98
CA VAL A 94 -20.62 7.89 -16.60
C VAL A 94 -20.95 8.63 -17.91
N VAL A 95 -20.41 9.83 -18.09
CA VAL A 95 -20.62 10.73 -19.24
C VAL A 95 -19.33 11.09 -19.95
#